data_AF-A0A846APR3-F1
#
_entry.id   AF-A0A846APR3-F1
#
_cell.length_a   1.000
_cell.length_b   1.000
_cell.length_c   1.000
_cell.angle_alpha   90.00
_cell.angle_beta   90.00
_cell.angle_gamma   90.00
#
_symmetry.space_group_name_H-M   'P 1'
#
loop_
_entity.id
_entity.type
_entity.pdbx_description
1 polymer ?
#
loop_
_entity_poly.entity_id
_entity_poly.type
_entity_poly.pdbx_seq_one_letter_code
_entity_poly.pdbx_strand_id
1 'polypeptide(L)'
;MKQFYLVNPWIANICWVLGSILFVELVRDIYHVVSHIWSPLYKWHGWHHRVFRPDLTSVSTEIYQKATWYHDVPESLVMLTFSLFLWALTFVWIPSYHWATLAGFVYTLSFLFPAIARAIGIPNADQLTDLNHLPGAFSEPPTNWFVNRPYHWRHHFDNQNAYFCGTLSLVDKLMGTALSLKGKTIAVTGASGSLGRSLLLHLHKAGAKVIALTSGNQTITLNIDGKDLEINTINWQVSQENNLADLFEKVDILVLNHGINVHGEKTAEAIAKSYEINTFSSWRMLEIFLKTVRTNSDIACKEVWVNTSEAEVSPAFSPLYELTKRTLGDLVTLRKLDAPCVIRKLILGPFKSNLNPIGIMSADRVAKQIVKLAKADVRTIIVTINPLTFVAIPIKEFLVSTYFKLFTSK
;
A
#
# COMPACT_ATOMS: atom_id res chain seq x y z
N MET A 1 38.73 -20.39 24.92
CA MET A 1 37.45 -20.24 24.19
C MET A 1 36.99 -18.81 24.37
N LYS A 2 36.97 -18.01 23.30
CA LYS A 2 36.58 -16.60 23.35
C LYS A 2 35.11 -16.50 23.76
N GLN A 3 34.87 -15.82 24.86
CA GLN A 3 33.56 -15.42 25.37
C GLN A 3 32.91 -14.56 24.28
N PHE A 4 32.04 -15.15 23.46
CA PHE A 4 31.11 -14.36 22.65
C PHE A 4 30.37 -13.47 23.64
N TYR A 5 30.37 -12.16 23.41
CA TYR A 5 29.56 -11.22 24.16
C TYR A 5 28.11 -11.71 24.06
N LEU A 6 27.66 -12.42 25.09
CA LEU A 6 26.27 -12.82 25.27
C LEU A 6 25.47 -11.52 25.21
N VAL A 7 24.56 -11.44 24.25
CA VAL A 7 23.57 -10.37 24.15
C VAL A 7 23.02 -10.11 25.56
N ASN A 8 23.00 -8.84 25.98
CA ASN A 8 22.53 -8.45 27.30
C ASN A 8 21.22 -9.21 27.62
N PRO A 9 21.10 -9.93 28.75
CA PRO A 9 19.93 -10.75 29.06
C PRO A 9 18.61 -10.00 28.97
N TRP A 10 18.59 -8.70 29.25
CA TRP A 10 17.43 -7.84 29.06
C TRP A 10 17.04 -7.68 27.60
N ILE A 11 18.03 -7.43 26.73
CA ILE A 11 17.81 -7.36 25.28
C ILE A 11 17.29 -8.69 24.75
N ALA A 12 17.88 -9.81 25.20
CA ALA A 12 17.42 -11.14 24.80
C ALA A 12 15.97 -11.41 25.23
N ASN A 13 15.60 -11.07 26.47
CA ASN A 13 14.21 -11.21 26.94
C ASN A 13 13.24 -10.31 26.16
N ILE A 14 13.61 -9.06 25.87
CA ILE A 14 12.79 -8.17 25.04
C ILE A 14 12.58 -8.75 23.64
N CYS A 15 13.64 -9.28 23.02
CA CYS A 15 13.54 -9.96 21.73
C CYS A 15 12.60 -11.16 21.77
N TRP A 16 12.64 -11.97 22.84
CA TRP A 16 11.72 -13.10 23.02
C TRP A 16 10.27 -12.68 23.27
N VAL A 17 10.04 -11.62 24.04
CA VAL A 17 8.71 -11.04 24.25
C VAL A 17 8.12 -10.61 22.91
N LEU A 18 8.83 -9.73 22.18
CA LEU A 18 8.37 -9.22 20.88
C LEU A 18 8.25 -10.33 19.84
N GLY A 19 9.21 -11.26 19.83
CA GLY A 19 9.22 -12.41 18.93
C GLY A 19 8.04 -13.35 19.16
N SER A 20 7.66 -13.58 20.42
CA SER A 20 6.50 -14.43 20.74
C SER A 20 5.17 -13.79 20.35
N ILE A 21 5.03 -12.46 20.49
CA ILE A 21 3.86 -11.71 20.03
C ILE A 21 3.78 -11.74 18.50
N LEU A 22 4.89 -11.46 17.82
CA LEU A 22 4.96 -11.52 16.37
C LEU A 22 4.65 -12.95 15.86
N PHE A 23 5.11 -13.98 16.56
CA PHE A 23 4.85 -15.36 16.19
C PHE A 23 3.35 -15.70 16.20
N VAL A 24 2.61 -15.33 17.25
CA VAL A 24 1.16 -15.63 17.30
C VAL A 24 0.36 -14.79 16.29
N GLU A 25 0.81 -13.57 15.99
CA GLU A 25 0.28 -12.75 14.89
C GLU A 25 0.46 -13.42 13.53
N LEU A 26 1.66 -13.96 13.26
CA LEU A 26 1.92 -14.74 12.04
C LEU A 26 1.04 -16.00 11.97
N VAL A 27 0.84 -16.69 13.09
CA VAL A 27 -0.06 -17.85 13.16
C VAL A 27 -1.49 -17.46 12.77
N ARG A 28 -1.99 -16.35 13.32
CA ARG A 28 -3.33 -15.84 13.00
C ARG A 28 -3.46 -15.53 11.50
N ASP A 29 -2.54 -14.74 10.97
CA ASP A 29 -2.58 -14.33 9.57
C ASP A 29 -2.43 -15.53 8.62
N ILE A 30 -1.60 -16.53 8.95
CA ILE A 30 -1.49 -17.77 8.18
C ILE A 30 -2.79 -18.58 8.26
N TYR A 31 -3.40 -18.70 9.44
CA TYR A 31 -4.70 -19.37 9.60
C TYR A 31 -5.76 -18.71 8.72
N HIS A 32 -5.76 -17.38 8.66
CA HIS A 32 -6.66 -16.61 7.82
C HIS A 32 -6.40 -16.85 6.32
N VAL A 33 -5.13 -16.78 5.86
CA VAL A 33 -4.74 -17.13 4.48
C VAL A 33 -5.22 -18.53 4.10
N VAL A 34 -4.96 -19.53 4.95
CA VAL A 34 -5.37 -20.91 4.70
C VAL A 34 -6.90 -21.03 4.67
N SER A 35 -7.61 -20.22 5.45
CA SER A 35 -9.08 -20.15 5.42
C SER A 35 -9.65 -19.69 4.08
N HIS A 36 -8.90 -18.94 3.27
CA HIS A 36 -9.29 -18.58 1.90
C HIS A 36 -8.93 -19.61 0.84
N ILE A 37 -7.97 -20.50 1.13
CA ILE A 37 -7.46 -21.47 0.17
C ILE A 37 -8.11 -22.85 0.38
N TRP A 38 -8.41 -23.21 1.62
CA TRP A 38 -8.88 -24.54 2.00
C TRP A 38 -10.36 -24.53 2.40
N SER A 39 -11.20 -25.18 1.57
CA SER A 39 -12.67 -25.11 1.68
C SER A 39 -13.26 -25.45 3.06
N PRO A 40 -12.74 -26.41 3.85
CA PRO A 40 -13.24 -26.68 5.20
C PRO A 40 -13.15 -25.47 6.13
N LEU A 41 -12.01 -24.76 6.14
CA LEU A 41 -11.85 -23.53 6.94
C LEU A 41 -12.62 -22.36 6.34
N TYR A 42 -12.73 -22.27 5.01
CA TYR A 42 -13.55 -21.23 4.36
C TYR A 42 -15.02 -21.28 4.79
N LYS A 43 -15.59 -22.46 5.06
CA LYS A 43 -16.98 -22.57 5.55
C LYS A 43 -17.19 -21.84 6.88
N TRP A 44 -16.16 -21.82 7.72
CA TRP A 44 -16.16 -21.18 9.03
C TRP A 44 -15.85 -19.69 8.88
N HIS A 45 -14.74 -19.37 8.19
CA HIS A 45 -14.36 -17.99 7.92
C HIS A 45 -15.41 -17.22 7.12
N GLY A 46 -16.12 -17.86 6.20
CA GLY A 46 -17.19 -17.23 5.43
C GLY A 46 -18.34 -16.69 6.28
N TRP A 47 -18.48 -17.06 7.56
CA TRP A 47 -19.38 -16.38 8.48
C TRP A 47 -18.96 -14.94 8.76
N HIS A 48 -17.66 -14.68 8.91
CA HIS A 48 -17.09 -13.35 9.13
C HIS A 48 -17.51 -12.35 8.03
N HIS A 49 -17.42 -12.77 6.77
CA HIS A 49 -17.85 -11.97 5.62
C HIS A 49 -19.36 -11.71 5.51
N ARG A 50 -20.19 -12.44 6.27
CA ARG A 50 -21.65 -12.25 6.28
C ARG A 50 -22.12 -11.28 7.35
N VAL A 51 -21.23 -10.90 8.26
CA VAL A 51 -21.60 -10.11 9.45
C VAL A 51 -21.91 -8.67 9.08
N PHE A 52 -21.13 -8.08 8.17
CA PHE A 52 -21.10 -6.64 7.99
C PHE A 52 -21.65 -6.20 6.63
N ARG A 53 -22.30 -5.04 6.63
CA ARG A 53 -22.60 -4.26 5.42
C ARG A 53 -21.41 -3.37 5.07
N PRO A 54 -21.35 -2.77 3.87
CA PRO A 54 -20.23 -1.90 3.48
C PRO A 54 -20.01 -0.67 4.38
N ASP A 55 -20.97 -0.25 5.19
CA ASP A 55 -20.82 0.80 6.20
C ASP A 55 -20.33 0.27 7.58
N LEU A 56 -19.94 -1.01 7.63
CA LEU A 56 -19.55 -1.79 8.80
C LEU A 56 -20.66 -1.97 9.85
N THR A 57 -21.91 -1.64 9.53
CA THR A 57 -23.03 -2.02 10.41
C THR A 57 -23.25 -3.53 10.34
N SER A 58 -23.54 -4.14 11.50
CA SER A 58 -23.83 -5.57 11.56
C SER A 58 -25.23 -5.87 10.98
N VAL A 59 -25.35 -6.98 10.25
CA VAL A 59 -26.62 -7.41 9.64
C VAL A 59 -27.64 -7.77 10.71
N SER A 60 -27.21 -8.45 11.77
CA SER A 60 -27.99 -8.69 12.98
C SER A 60 -27.06 -9.13 14.12
N THR A 61 -27.51 -8.91 15.36
CA THR A 61 -26.80 -9.39 16.55
C THR A 61 -26.65 -10.91 16.58
N GLU A 62 -27.65 -11.66 16.11
CA GLU A 62 -27.59 -13.12 16.07
C GLU A 62 -26.51 -13.64 15.10
N ILE A 63 -26.45 -13.08 13.88
CA ILE A 63 -25.43 -13.45 12.90
C ILE A 63 -24.05 -13.07 13.42
N TYR A 64 -23.92 -11.89 14.04
CA TYR A 64 -22.66 -11.43 14.65
C TYR A 64 -22.14 -12.45 15.67
N GLN A 65 -22.96 -12.80 16.67
CA GLN A 65 -22.59 -13.76 17.72
C GLN A 65 -22.24 -15.14 17.16
N LYS A 66 -23.02 -15.65 16.20
CA LYS A 66 -22.72 -16.92 15.53
C LYS A 66 -21.39 -16.85 14.78
N ALA A 67 -21.15 -15.78 14.03
CA ALA A 67 -19.91 -15.62 13.29
C ALA A 67 -18.68 -15.58 14.23
N THR A 68 -18.78 -14.91 15.37
CA THR A 68 -17.72 -14.90 16.38
C THR A 68 -17.42 -16.31 16.91
N TRP A 69 -18.44 -17.15 17.13
CA TRP A 69 -18.24 -18.57 17.49
C TRP A 69 -17.61 -19.41 16.38
N TYR A 70 -17.97 -19.15 15.12
CA TYR A 70 -17.47 -19.92 13.98
C TYR A 70 -16.10 -19.45 13.48
N HIS A 71 -15.68 -18.22 13.76
CA HIS A 71 -14.44 -17.66 13.23
C HIS A 71 -13.49 -17.16 14.33
N ASP A 72 -13.83 -16.08 15.02
CA ASP A 72 -12.93 -15.39 15.96
C ASP A 72 -12.44 -16.29 17.10
N VAL A 73 -13.35 -17.09 17.69
CA VAL A 73 -13.01 -18.01 18.78
C VAL A 73 -12.09 -19.14 18.29
N PRO A 74 -12.42 -19.90 17.22
CA PRO A 74 -11.53 -20.90 16.65
C PRO A 74 -10.15 -20.35 16.27
N GLU A 75 -10.08 -19.18 15.64
CA GLU A 75 -8.82 -18.54 15.28
C GLU A 75 -7.98 -18.22 16.52
N SER A 76 -8.60 -17.63 17.54
CA SER A 76 -7.93 -17.32 18.82
C SER A 76 -7.46 -18.59 19.55
N LEU A 77 -8.19 -19.69 19.46
CA LEU A 77 -7.77 -20.99 20.01
C LEU A 77 -6.57 -21.58 19.26
N VAL A 78 -6.49 -21.42 17.93
CA VAL A 78 -5.32 -21.80 17.14
C VAL A 78 -4.12 -20.97 17.58
N MET A 79 -4.25 -19.65 17.68
CA MET A 79 -3.20 -18.79 18.23
C MET A 79 -2.75 -19.27 19.62
N LEU A 80 -3.69 -19.61 20.50
CA LEU A 80 -3.40 -20.02 21.87
C LEU A 80 -2.60 -21.31 21.90
N THR A 81 -3.01 -22.28 21.09
CA THR A 81 -2.37 -23.59 20.94
C THR A 81 -0.91 -23.43 20.48
N PHE A 82 -0.68 -22.61 19.45
CA PHE A 82 0.68 -22.37 18.96
C PHE A 82 1.53 -21.53 19.92
N SER A 83 0.91 -20.61 20.67
CA SER A 83 1.61 -19.85 21.73
C SER A 83 2.13 -20.77 22.84
N LEU A 84 1.32 -21.75 23.27
CA LEU A 84 1.70 -22.77 24.25
C LEU A 84 2.75 -23.72 23.69
N PHE A 85 2.66 -24.06 22.40
CA PHE A 85 3.67 -24.87 21.73
C PHE A 85 5.04 -24.17 21.71
N LEU A 86 5.08 -22.88 21.36
CA LEU A 86 6.33 -22.10 21.41
C LEU A 86 6.88 -22.04 22.83
N TRP A 87 6.02 -21.79 23.81
CA TRP A 87 6.42 -21.79 25.23
C TRP A 87 7.01 -23.15 25.65
N ALA A 88 6.34 -24.27 25.34
CA ALA A 88 6.83 -25.61 25.68
C ALA A 88 8.18 -25.91 25.00
N LEU A 89 8.35 -25.51 23.74
CA LEU A 89 9.61 -25.64 23.03
C LEU A 89 10.72 -24.85 23.73
N THR A 90 10.47 -23.59 24.07
CA THR A 90 11.48 -22.78 24.79
C THR A 90 11.74 -23.29 26.20
N PHE A 91 10.76 -23.83 26.90
CA PHE A 91 10.93 -24.45 28.21
C PHE A 91 11.88 -25.65 28.15
N VAL A 92 11.84 -26.45 27.09
CA VAL A 92 12.73 -27.62 26.92
C VAL A 92 14.12 -27.21 26.42
N TRP A 93 14.18 -26.38 25.37
CA TRP A 93 15.41 -26.15 24.62
C TRP A 93 16.19 -24.91 25.09
N ILE A 94 15.50 -23.90 25.65
CA ILE A 94 16.11 -22.66 26.09
C ILE A 94 15.46 -22.16 27.41
N PRO A 95 15.57 -22.94 28.51
CA PRO A 95 14.79 -22.71 29.72
C PRO A 95 15.01 -21.35 30.38
N SER A 96 16.11 -20.64 30.08
CA SER A 96 16.33 -19.30 30.63
C SER A 96 15.37 -18.22 30.11
N TYR A 97 14.70 -18.45 28.97
CA TYR A 97 13.85 -17.43 28.32
C TYR A 97 12.37 -17.84 28.16
N HIS A 98 11.96 -19.01 28.64
CA HIS A 98 10.58 -19.47 28.47
C HIS A 98 9.54 -18.49 29.06
N TRP A 99 9.84 -17.86 30.20
CA TRP A 99 8.97 -16.84 30.80
C TRP A 99 8.71 -15.66 29.86
N ALA A 100 9.70 -15.23 29.07
CA ALA A 100 9.52 -14.15 28.10
C ALA A 100 8.55 -14.54 26.97
N THR A 101 8.54 -15.82 26.57
CA THR A 101 7.65 -16.30 25.50
C THR A 101 6.19 -16.46 25.93
N LEU A 102 5.89 -16.46 27.24
CA LEU A 102 4.50 -16.37 27.74
C LEU A 102 3.81 -15.06 27.34
N ALA A 103 4.57 -14.03 26.94
CA ALA A 103 3.97 -12.80 26.45
C ALA A 103 3.03 -13.05 25.24
N GLY A 104 3.40 -13.93 24.31
CA GLY A 104 2.53 -14.32 23.18
C GLY A 104 1.26 -15.04 23.63
N PHE A 105 1.34 -15.84 24.70
CA PHE A 105 0.17 -16.47 25.32
C PHE A 105 -0.76 -15.43 25.94
N VAL A 106 -0.23 -14.54 26.78
CA VAL A 106 -1.00 -13.45 27.41
C VAL A 106 -1.64 -12.54 26.35
N TYR A 107 -0.87 -12.21 25.30
CA TYR A 107 -1.37 -11.46 24.16
C TYR A 107 -2.55 -12.16 23.49
N THR A 108 -2.47 -13.47 23.27
CA THR A 108 -3.56 -14.23 22.65
C THR A 108 -4.84 -14.24 23.51
N LEU A 109 -4.72 -14.25 24.84
CA LEU A 109 -5.88 -14.14 25.73
C LEU A 109 -6.66 -12.83 25.51
N SER A 110 -5.99 -11.77 25.08
CA SER A 110 -6.64 -10.50 24.70
C SER A 110 -7.47 -10.58 23.40
N PHE A 111 -7.37 -11.66 22.63
CA PHE A 111 -8.27 -11.96 21.51
C PHE A 111 -9.36 -12.96 21.92
N LEU A 112 -8.96 -14.04 22.61
CA LEU A 112 -9.87 -15.12 22.97
C LEU A 112 -10.98 -14.66 23.92
N PHE A 113 -10.66 -13.95 25.00
CA PHE A 113 -11.68 -13.54 25.98
C PHE A 113 -12.65 -12.52 25.40
N PRO A 114 -12.21 -11.48 24.67
CA PRO A 114 -13.12 -10.63 23.93
C PRO A 114 -13.99 -11.37 22.90
N ALA A 115 -13.42 -12.30 22.13
CA ALA A 115 -14.21 -13.10 21.20
C ALA A 115 -15.32 -13.87 21.92
N ILE A 116 -15.02 -14.53 23.05
CA ILE A 116 -16.04 -15.21 23.86
C ILE A 116 -17.08 -14.23 24.40
N ALA A 117 -16.66 -13.08 24.94
CA ALA A 117 -17.55 -12.04 25.47
C ALA A 117 -18.54 -11.55 24.39
N ARG A 118 -18.04 -11.30 23.18
CA ARG A 118 -18.85 -10.93 22.02
C ARG A 118 -19.81 -12.05 21.61
N ALA A 119 -19.32 -13.29 21.59
CA ALA A 119 -20.09 -14.45 21.17
C ALA A 119 -21.25 -14.83 22.12
N ILE A 120 -21.12 -14.54 23.43
CA ILE A 120 -22.21 -14.70 24.41
C ILE A 120 -23.09 -13.45 24.57
N GLY A 121 -22.77 -12.35 23.88
CA GLY A 121 -23.57 -11.14 23.88
C GLY A 121 -23.40 -10.23 25.09
N ILE A 122 -22.20 -10.15 25.68
CA ILE A 122 -21.91 -9.14 26.71
C ILE A 122 -22.12 -7.74 26.11
N PRO A 123 -22.93 -6.86 26.73
CA PRO A 123 -23.18 -5.51 26.22
C PRO A 123 -21.88 -4.71 26.01
N ASN A 124 -21.78 -4.01 24.87
CA ASN A 124 -20.65 -3.18 24.45
C ASN A 124 -19.31 -3.91 24.24
N ALA A 125 -19.26 -5.25 24.33
CA ALA A 125 -18.03 -5.99 24.10
C ALA A 125 -17.52 -5.80 22.66
N ASP A 126 -18.42 -5.76 21.68
CA ASP A 126 -18.15 -5.43 20.28
C ASP A 126 -17.52 -4.04 20.14
N GLN A 127 -18.11 -3.03 20.77
CA GLN A 127 -17.63 -1.64 20.66
C GLN A 127 -16.22 -1.45 21.25
N LEU A 128 -15.88 -2.23 22.28
CA LEU A 128 -14.60 -2.11 22.99
C LEU A 128 -13.48 -2.93 22.34
N THR A 129 -13.81 -3.98 21.59
CA THR A 129 -12.82 -5.01 21.22
C THR A 129 -12.81 -5.36 19.74
N ASP A 130 -13.84 -4.97 18.99
CA ASP A 130 -13.94 -5.17 17.54
C ASP A 130 -13.75 -3.85 16.78
N LEU A 131 -12.65 -3.15 17.13
CA LEU A 131 -12.41 -1.76 16.74
C LEU A 131 -12.34 -1.57 15.21
N ASN A 132 -11.86 -2.58 14.49
CA ASN A 132 -11.74 -2.54 13.02
C ASN A 132 -13.09 -2.66 12.29
N HIS A 133 -14.16 -3.04 13.01
CA HIS A 133 -15.52 -3.15 12.47
C HIS A 133 -16.49 -2.10 13.02
N LEU A 134 -16.00 -1.08 13.74
CA LEU A 134 -16.88 -0.01 14.19
C LEU A 134 -17.50 0.71 12.97
N PRO A 135 -18.81 0.98 12.98
CA PRO A 135 -19.48 1.68 11.89
C PRO A 135 -19.09 3.16 11.81
N GLY A 136 -19.41 3.79 10.67
CA GLY A 136 -19.23 5.22 10.46
C GLY A 136 -18.08 5.58 9.52
N ALA A 137 -17.87 6.88 9.33
CA ALA A 137 -16.90 7.39 8.37
C ALA A 137 -15.45 7.00 8.72
N PHE A 138 -14.63 6.83 7.69
CA PHE A 138 -13.18 6.70 7.84
C PHE A 138 -12.55 8.10 7.96
N SER A 139 -11.71 8.28 8.96
CA SER A 139 -10.99 9.53 9.22
C SER A 139 -9.63 9.59 8.53
N GLU A 140 -9.12 8.45 8.09
CA GLU A 140 -7.79 8.30 7.50
C GLU A 140 -7.80 7.18 6.45
N PRO A 141 -6.86 7.17 5.49
CA PRO A 141 -6.65 6.06 4.58
C PRO A 141 -6.08 4.82 5.30
N PRO A 142 -5.97 3.66 4.61
CA PRO A 142 -5.28 2.50 5.16
C PRO A 142 -3.89 2.85 5.70
N THR A 143 -3.54 2.34 6.87
CA THR A 143 -2.22 2.54 7.50
C THR A 143 -1.16 1.61 6.92
N ASN A 144 0.13 1.97 7.10
CA ASN A 144 1.23 1.26 6.44
C ASN A 144 1.57 -0.06 7.13
N TRP A 145 1.70 -0.07 8.46
CA TRP A 145 2.18 -1.26 9.18
C TRP A 145 1.06 -1.93 9.97
N PHE A 146 0.26 -1.15 10.67
CA PHE A 146 -0.90 -1.64 11.39
C PHE A 146 -2.12 -1.74 10.48
N VAL A 147 -3.02 -2.67 10.78
CA VAL A 147 -4.32 -2.83 10.13
C VAL A 147 -5.32 -1.95 10.88
N ASN A 148 -5.77 -0.88 10.23
CA ASN A 148 -6.85 -0.02 10.70
C ASN A 148 -8.17 -0.34 9.98
N ARG A 149 -9.27 0.31 10.39
CA ARG A 149 -10.63 0.16 9.82
C ARG A 149 -10.66 0.12 8.29
N PRO A 150 -10.13 1.12 7.54
CA PRO A 150 -10.14 1.09 6.07
C PRO A 150 -9.27 -0.02 5.47
N TYR A 151 -8.17 -0.44 6.13
CA TYR A 151 -7.39 -1.59 5.67
C TYR A 151 -8.24 -2.87 5.75
N HIS A 152 -8.84 -3.12 6.93
CA HIS A 152 -9.64 -4.31 7.17
C HIS A 152 -10.94 -4.32 6.33
N TRP A 153 -11.52 -3.15 6.07
CA TRP A 153 -12.66 -3.01 5.17
C TRP A 153 -12.40 -3.59 3.77
N ARG A 154 -11.17 -3.47 3.25
CA ARG A 154 -10.79 -4.01 1.95
C ARG A 154 -10.85 -5.54 1.90
N HIS A 155 -10.57 -6.20 3.03
CA HIS A 155 -10.75 -7.64 3.17
C HIS A 155 -12.20 -8.04 2.89
N HIS A 156 -13.17 -7.34 3.47
CA HIS A 156 -14.59 -7.66 3.28
C HIS A 156 -15.13 -7.27 1.90
N PHE A 157 -14.79 -6.07 1.43
CA PHE A 157 -15.56 -5.39 0.39
C PHE A 157 -14.77 -4.97 -0.85
N ASP A 158 -13.43 -5.01 -0.82
CA ASP A 158 -12.61 -4.77 -2.02
C ASP A 158 -12.29 -6.09 -2.73
N ASN A 159 -11.48 -6.94 -2.08
CA ASN A 159 -11.16 -8.26 -2.60
C ASN A 159 -10.89 -9.22 -1.44
N GLN A 160 -11.86 -10.10 -1.19
CA GLN A 160 -11.80 -11.12 -0.14
C GLN A 160 -10.66 -12.12 -0.30
N ASN A 161 -10.03 -12.20 -1.47
CA ASN A 161 -8.85 -13.04 -1.69
C ASN A 161 -7.54 -12.21 -1.66
N ALA A 162 -7.56 -11.11 -0.91
CA ALA A 162 -6.44 -10.25 -0.58
C ALA A 162 -6.68 -9.65 0.82
N TYR A 163 -5.65 -9.08 1.46
CA TYR A 163 -5.74 -8.39 2.76
C TYR A 163 -6.06 -9.30 3.97
N PHE A 164 -5.25 -10.32 4.20
CA PHE A 164 -5.47 -11.34 5.25
C PHE A 164 -5.02 -10.92 6.66
N CYS A 165 -4.24 -9.85 6.80
CA CYS A 165 -3.68 -9.49 8.09
C CYS A 165 -4.73 -8.92 9.06
N GLY A 166 -4.63 -9.27 10.35
CA GLY A 166 -5.54 -8.78 11.40
C GLY A 166 -5.03 -7.57 12.21
N THR A 167 -3.73 -7.51 12.53
CA THR A 167 -3.11 -6.41 13.31
C THR A 167 -1.93 -5.81 12.56
N LEU A 168 -0.99 -6.65 12.10
CA LEU A 168 0.21 -6.23 11.35
C LEU A 168 0.09 -6.67 9.90
N SER A 169 0.15 -5.75 8.95
CA SER A 169 0.07 -6.03 7.50
C SER A 169 1.28 -6.78 6.92
N LEU A 170 2.15 -7.36 7.75
CA LEU A 170 3.43 -7.94 7.34
C LEU A 170 3.28 -9.08 6.34
N VAL A 171 2.39 -10.05 6.63
CA VAL A 171 2.18 -11.22 5.77
C VAL A 171 1.68 -10.79 4.40
N ASP A 172 0.69 -9.88 4.35
CA ASP A 172 0.17 -9.32 3.11
C ASP A 172 1.25 -8.60 2.28
N LYS A 173 2.14 -7.84 2.93
CA LYS A 173 3.24 -7.17 2.25
C LYS A 173 4.22 -8.17 1.64
N LEU A 174 4.58 -9.23 2.37
CA LEU A 174 5.49 -10.27 1.90
C LEU A 174 4.89 -11.06 0.73
N MET A 175 3.59 -11.37 0.78
CA MET A 175 2.86 -12.06 -0.28
C MET A 175 2.56 -11.17 -1.49
N GLY A 176 2.64 -9.84 -1.33
CA GLY A 176 2.20 -8.89 -2.36
C GLY A 176 0.68 -8.88 -2.52
N THR A 177 -0.05 -9.00 -1.42
CA THR A 177 -1.53 -8.92 -1.35
C THR A 177 -2.01 -7.68 -0.60
N ALA A 178 -1.10 -6.84 -0.10
CA ALA A 178 -1.42 -5.60 0.64
C ALA A 178 -2.00 -4.47 -0.22
N LEU A 179 -2.02 -4.65 -1.55
CA LEU A 179 -2.81 -3.88 -2.50
C LEU A 179 -3.30 -4.79 -3.62
N SER A 180 -4.62 -4.91 -3.78
CA SER A 180 -5.23 -5.62 -4.88
C SER A 180 -5.42 -4.73 -6.10
N LEU A 181 -4.91 -5.15 -7.25
CA LEU A 181 -5.11 -4.46 -8.54
C LEU A 181 -6.22 -5.10 -9.38
N LYS A 182 -6.69 -6.29 -8.98
CA LYS A 182 -7.68 -7.05 -9.72
C LYS A 182 -9.01 -6.29 -9.72
N GLY A 183 -9.54 -6.02 -10.91
CA GLY A 183 -10.81 -5.30 -11.09
C GLY A 183 -10.73 -3.79 -10.94
N LYS A 184 -9.59 -3.23 -10.48
CA LYS A 184 -9.38 -1.78 -10.32
C LYS A 184 -9.28 -1.08 -11.66
N THR A 185 -9.86 0.12 -11.76
CA THR A 185 -9.71 1.03 -12.89
C THR A 185 -8.49 1.92 -12.67
N ILE A 186 -7.50 1.83 -13.55
CA ILE A 186 -6.20 2.51 -13.37
C ILE A 186 -5.88 3.37 -14.57
N ALA A 187 -5.76 4.68 -14.36
CA ALA A 187 -5.40 5.63 -15.40
C ALA A 187 -3.91 5.99 -15.33
N VAL A 188 -3.21 5.95 -16.47
CA VAL A 188 -1.75 6.22 -16.54
C VAL A 188 -1.49 7.39 -17.48
N THR A 189 -0.88 8.46 -16.97
CA THR A 189 -0.43 9.60 -17.80
C THR A 189 0.93 9.34 -18.44
N GLY A 190 1.22 10.02 -19.54
CA GLY A 190 2.42 9.73 -20.33
C GLY A 190 2.36 8.31 -20.92
N ALA A 191 1.15 7.81 -21.19
CA ALA A 191 0.87 6.44 -21.63
C ALA A 191 1.57 6.05 -22.94
N SER A 192 1.92 7.03 -23.78
CA SER A 192 2.69 6.82 -25.01
C SER A 192 4.19 6.66 -24.79
N GLY A 193 4.70 7.00 -23.61
CA GLY A 193 6.12 6.79 -23.26
C GLY A 193 6.45 5.32 -23.02
N SER A 194 7.74 4.98 -23.02
CA SER A 194 8.19 3.59 -22.77
C SER A 194 7.71 3.05 -21.42
N LEU A 195 7.88 3.83 -20.35
CA LEU A 195 7.40 3.45 -19.01
C LEU A 195 5.87 3.42 -18.92
N GLY A 196 5.18 4.39 -19.55
CA GLY A 196 3.71 4.42 -19.56
C GLY A 196 3.11 3.15 -20.18
N ARG A 197 3.63 2.73 -21.35
CA ARG A 197 3.22 1.48 -22.01
C ARG A 197 3.52 0.25 -21.15
N SER A 198 4.71 0.18 -20.57
CA SER A 198 5.07 -0.94 -19.69
C SER A 198 4.22 -1.00 -18.41
N LEU A 199 3.87 0.15 -17.82
CA LEU A 199 2.95 0.21 -16.68
C LEU A 199 1.57 -0.32 -17.07
N LEU A 200 0.99 0.15 -18.16
CA LEU A 200 -0.31 -0.34 -18.65
C LEU A 200 -0.30 -1.86 -18.85
N LEU A 201 0.78 -2.41 -19.42
CA LEU A 201 0.95 -3.86 -19.61
C LEU A 201 0.95 -4.63 -18.28
N HIS A 202 1.79 -4.25 -17.31
CA HIS A 202 1.90 -4.97 -16.05
C HIS A 202 0.68 -4.79 -15.14
N LEU A 203 0.04 -3.62 -15.20
CA LEU A 203 -1.23 -3.37 -14.50
C LEU A 203 -2.36 -4.23 -15.09
N HIS A 204 -2.46 -4.31 -16.42
CA HIS A 204 -3.41 -5.19 -17.08
C HIS A 204 -3.17 -6.66 -16.73
N LYS A 205 -1.90 -7.13 -16.77
CA LYS A 205 -1.52 -8.49 -16.34
C LYS A 205 -1.84 -8.77 -14.87
N ALA A 206 -1.90 -7.74 -14.03
CA ALA A 206 -2.34 -7.84 -12.63
C ALA A 206 -3.88 -7.84 -12.47
N GLY A 207 -4.64 -7.82 -13.57
CA GLY A 207 -6.10 -7.88 -13.58
C GLY A 207 -6.79 -6.53 -13.51
N ALA A 208 -6.08 -5.42 -13.72
CA ALA A 208 -6.66 -4.08 -13.73
C ALA A 208 -7.31 -3.73 -15.08
N LYS A 209 -8.32 -2.86 -15.03
CA LYS A 209 -8.91 -2.17 -16.17
C LYS A 209 -8.11 -0.90 -16.43
N VAL A 210 -7.26 -0.90 -17.45
CA VAL A 210 -6.31 0.19 -17.67
C VAL A 210 -6.85 1.25 -18.64
N ILE A 211 -6.54 2.52 -18.37
CA ILE A 211 -6.88 3.68 -19.19
C ILE A 211 -5.59 4.43 -19.51
N ALA A 212 -5.36 4.69 -20.79
CA ALA A 212 -4.20 5.40 -21.30
C ALA A 212 -4.49 6.91 -21.42
N LEU A 213 -3.79 7.76 -20.66
CA LEU A 213 -3.86 9.21 -20.79
C LEU A 213 -2.62 9.73 -21.54
N THR A 214 -2.84 10.29 -22.73
CA THR A 214 -1.76 10.80 -23.59
C THR A 214 -2.12 12.15 -24.19
N SER A 215 -1.13 12.96 -24.52
CA SER A 215 -1.33 14.22 -25.26
C SER A 215 -1.24 14.06 -26.78
N GLY A 216 -0.82 12.88 -27.26
CA GLY A 216 -0.78 12.59 -28.69
C GLY A 216 -2.11 12.02 -29.20
N ASN A 217 -2.30 12.06 -30.52
CA ASN A 217 -3.53 11.56 -31.17
C ASN A 217 -3.48 10.05 -31.46
N GLN A 218 -2.40 9.36 -31.07
CA GLN A 218 -2.28 7.93 -31.28
C GLN A 218 -3.11 7.13 -30.27
N THR A 219 -3.83 6.14 -30.77
CA THR A 219 -4.35 5.04 -29.98
C THR A 219 -3.19 4.24 -29.38
N ILE A 220 -3.31 3.85 -28.10
CA ILE A 220 -2.32 3.00 -27.44
C ILE A 220 -2.75 1.53 -27.56
N THR A 221 -1.91 0.75 -28.23
CA THR A 221 -2.04 -0.70 -28.33
C THR A 221 -0.95 -1.37 -27.49
N LEU A 222 -1.32 -2.42 -26.76
CA LEU A 222 -0.38 -3.28 -26.03
C LEU A 222 -0.34 -4.66 -26.67
N ASN A 223 0.86 -5.21 -26.83
CA ASN A 223 1.01 -6.60 -27.18
C ASN A 223 0.95 -7.47 -25.92
N ILE A 224 -0.10 -8.29 -25.80
CA ILE A 224 -0.31 -9.23 -24.70
C ILE A 224 -0.31 -10.63 -25.28
N ASP A 225 0.75 -11.37 -24.96
CA ASP A 225 0.93 -12.78 -25.35
C ASP A 225 0.73 -12.99 -26.86
N GLY A 226 1.28 -12.08 -27.67
CA GLY A 226 1.23 -12.11 -29.13
C GLY A 226 -0.03 -11.51 -29.76
N LYS A 227 -0.99 -11.04 -28.95
CA LYS A 227 -2.21 -10.35 -29.43
C LYS A 227 -2.14 -8.87 -29.13
N ASP A 228 -2.50 -8.07 -30.11
CA ASP A 228 -2.61 -6.63 -29.97
C ASP A 228 -3.95 -6.28 -29.33
N LEU A 229 -3.89 -5.65 -28.15
CA LEU A 229 -5.04 -5.15 -27.41
C LEU A 229 -5.05 -3.64 -27.47
N GLU A 230 -6.11 -3.09 -28.03
CA GLU A 230 -6.38 -1.66 -27.98
C GLU A 230 -6.79 -1.25 -26.56
N ILE A 231 -6.11 -0.24 -26.01
CA ILE A 231 -6.41 0.31 -24.69
C ILE A 231 -7.31 1.53 -24.85
N ASN A 232 -8.29 1.66 -23.97
CA ASN A 232 -9.09 2.87 -23.84
C ASN A 232 -8.16 4.09 -23.66
N THR A 233 -8.04 4.87 -24.73
CA THR A 233 -7.07 5.96 -24.83
C THR A 233 -7.82 7.28 -24.80
N ILE A 234 -7.46 8.15 -23.86
CA ILE A 234 -8.05 9.47 -23.68
C ILE A 234 -6.96 10.49 -23.97
N ASN A 235 -7.25 11.36 -24.95
CA ASN A 235 -6.40 12.50 -25.24
C ASN A 235 -6.64 13.62 -24.21
N TRP A 236 -5.58 14.26 -23.75
CA TRP A 236 -5.66 15.41 -22.85
C TRP A 236 -4.50 16.38 -23.09
N GLN A 237 -4.62 17.61 -22.61
CA GLN A 237 -3.59 18.63 -22.74
C GLN A 237 -3.28 19.32 -21.41
N VAL A 238 -2.03 19.75 -21.28
CA VAL A 238 -1.58 20.55 -20.15
C VAL A 238 -2.37 21.86 -20.11
N SER A 239 -2.69 22.30 -18.89
CA SER A 239 -3.60 23.43 -18.60
C SER A 239 -5.08 23.14 -18.91
N GLN A 240 -5.43 21.91 -19.28
CA GLN A 240 -6.82 21.43 -19.44
C GLN A 240 -7.13 20.25 -18.52
N GLU A 241 -6.41 20.10 -17.40
CA GLU A 241 -6.54 18.94 -16.51
C GLU A 241 -7.95 18.79 -15.94
N ASN A 242 -8.69 19.89 -15.79
CA ASN A 242 -10.09 19.89 -15.33
C ASN A 242 -11.03 19.06 -16.23
N ASN A 243 -10.71 18.90 -17.52
CA ASN A 243 -11.50 18.09 -18.44
C ASN A 243 -11.46 16.59 -18.08
N LEU A 244 -10.55 16.18 -17.19
CA LEU A 244 -10.42 14.80 -16.71
C LEU A 244 -11.22 14.54 -15.41
N ALA A 245 -11.92 15.53 -14.85
CA ALA A 245 -12.63 15.38 -13.58
C ALA A 245 -13.63 14.20 -13.60
N ASP A 246 -14.50 14.14 -14.61
CA ASP A 246 -15.50 13.07 -14.76
C ASP A 246 -14.87 11.68 -14.97
N LEU A 247 -13.68 11.63 -15.58
CA LEU A 247 -12.91 10.40 -15.70
C LEU A 247 -12.41 9.96 -14.32
N PHE A 248 -11.83 10.89 -13.55
CA PHE A 248 -11.20 10.59 -12.26
C PHE A 248 -12.20 10.11 -11.21
N GLU A 249 -13.48 10.46 -11.30
CA GLU A 249 -14.54 9.88 -10.47
C GLU A 249 -14.54 8.34 -10.56
N LYS A 250 -14.31 7.79 -11.77
CA LYS A 250 -14.36 6.35 -12.07
C LYS A 250 -13.02 5.64 -11.90
N VAL A 251 -11.95 6.37 -11.62
CA VAL A 251 -10.60 5.83 -11.50
C VAL A 251 -10.33 5.48 -10.03
N ASP A 252 -9.86 4.26 -9.79
CA ASP A 252 -9.39 3.82 -8.48
C ASP A 252 -7.94 4.27 -8.27
N ILE A 253 -7.07 4.09 -9.26
CA ILE A 253 -5.65 4.45 -9.13
C ILE A 253 -5.22 5.37 -10.28
N LEU A 254 -4.69 6.54 -9.94
CA LEU A 254 -4.12 7.48 -10.91
C LEU A 254 -2.58 7.43 -10.88
N VAL A 255 -1.96 7.14 -12.02
CA VAL A 255 -0.50 7.15 -12.16
C VAL A 255 -0.05 8.40 -12.92
N LEU A 256 0.56 9.33 -12.19
CA LEU A 256 1.14 10.57 -12.70
C LEU A 256 2.58 10.33 -13.15
N ASN A 257 2.75 10.10 -14.45
CA ASN A 257 4.00 9.67 -15.06
C ASN A 257 4.46 10.55 -16.24
N HIS A 258 3.60 11.42 -16.77
CA HIS A 258 3.98 12.34 -17.84
C HIS A 258 5.15 13.25 -17.43
N GLY A 259 5.94 13.65 -18.42
CA GLY A 259 7.04 14.58 -18.23
C GLY A 259 7.85 14.80 -19.50
N ILE A 260 8.72 15.79 -19.46
CA ILE A 260 9.67 16.17 -20.51
C ILE A 260 11.06 16.37 -19.91
N ASN A 261 12.07 16.35 -20.77
CA ASN A 261 13.45 16.66 -20.44
C ASN A 261 13.99 17.58 -21.54
N VAL A 262 14.34 18.80 -21.18
CA VAL A 262 14.92 19.80 -22.10
C VAL A 262 16.46 19.80 -22.07
N HIS A 263 17.06 18.80 -21.41
CA HIS A 263 18.50 18.60 -21.34
C HIS A 263 19.25 19.85 -20.84
N GLY A 264 20.13 20.42 -21.67
CA GLY A 264 20.95 21.58 -21.31
C GLY A 264 20.27 22.93 -21.52
N GLU A 265 19.02 22.97 -22.00
CA GLU A 265 18.31 24.23 -22.21
C GLU A 265 18.03 24.96 -20.90
N LYS A 266 18.10 26.30 -20.95
CA LYS A 266 17.94 27.17 -19.78
C LYS A 266 17.21 28.49 -20.09
N THR A 267 16.51 28.57 -21.22
CA THR A 267 15.74 29.77 -21.56
C THR A 267 14.53 29.92 -20.64
N ALA A 268 13.94 31.12 -20.56
CA ALA A 268 12.76 31.37 -19.75
C ALA A 268 11.59 30.45 -20.17
N GLU A 269 11.45 30.21 -21.48
CA GLU A 269 10.44 29.32 -22.06
C GLU A 269 10.69 27.87 -21.66
N ALA A 270 11.94 27.40 -21.70
CA ALA A 270 12.30 26.05 -21.29
C ALA A 270 12.06 25.81 -19.79
N ILE A 271 12.37 26.81 -18.95
CA ILE A 271 12.08 26.77 -17.50
C ILE A 271 10.57 26.68 -17.28
N ALA A 272 9.80 27.62 -17.83
CA ALA A 272 8.35 27.68 -17.66
C ALA A 272 7.69 26.38 -18.13
N LYS A 273 8.04 25.91 -19.33
CA LYS A 273 7.52 24.66 -19.91
C LYS A 273 7.87 23.44 -19.07
N SER A 274 9.10 23.35 -18.56
CA SER A 274 9.52 22.21 -17.73
C SER A 274 8.72 22.16 -16.43
N TYR A 275 8.56 23.30 -15.73
CA TYR A 275 7.76 23.37 -14.51
C TYR A 275 6.29 23.10 -14.75
N GLU A 276 5.72 23.69 -15.79
CA GLU A 276 4.31 23.53 -16.12
C GLU A 276 3.97 22.06 -16.42
N ILE A 277 4.82 21.36 -17.16
CA ILE A 277 4.58 19.95 -17.51
C ILE A 277 4.97 18.99 -16.38
N ASN A 278 6.20 19.09 -15.86
CA ASN A 278 6.72 18.09 -14.92
C ASN A 278 6.20 18.27 -13.50
N THR A 279 5.80 19.48 -13.12
CA THR A 279 5.43 19.81 -11.73
C THR A 279 3.96 20.20 -11.64
N PHE A 280 3.57 21.31 -12.27
CA PHE A 280 2.25 21.91 -12.00
C PHE A 280 1.10 21.13 -12.63
N SER A 281 1.27 20.58 -13.83
CA SER A 281 0.28 19.68 -14.45
C SER A 281 0.01 18.44 -13.58
N SER A 282 1.08 17.77 -13.13
CA SER A 282 0.96 16.62 -12.22
C SER A 282 0.29 17.02 -10.89
N TRP A 283 0.65 18.17 -10.33
CA TRP A 283 0.04 18.70 -9.11
C TRP A 283 -1.46 18.99 -9.29
N ARG A 284 -1.86 19.65 -10.39
CA ARG A 284 -3.28 19.93 -10.67
C ARG A 284 -4.08 18.64 -10.83
N MET A 285 -3.56 17.64 -11.55
CA MET A 285 -4.23 16.35 -11.66
C MET A 285 -4.37 15.62 -10.32
N LEU A 286 -3.32 15.65 -9.49
CA LEU A 286 -3.37 15.12 -8.13
C LEU A 286 -4.54 15.75 -7.36
N GLU A 287 -4.61 17.08 -7.31
CA GLU A 287 -5.65 17.78 -6.57
C GLU A 287 -7.06 17.56 -7.13
N ILE A 288 -7.23 17.45 -8.45
CA ILE A 288 -8.52 17.10 -9.07
C ILE A 288 -8.92 15.68 -8.65
N PHE A 289 -8.00 14.72 -8.68
CA PHE A 289 -8.27 13.35 -8.28
C PHE A 289 -8.63 13.23 -6.79
N LEU A 290 -7.92 13.93 -5.90
CA LEU A 290 -8.20 13.89 -4.47
C LEU A 290 -9.61 14.43 -4.13
N LYS A 291 -10.17 15.36 -4.92
CA LYS A 291 -11.57 15.82 -4.77
C LYS A 291 -12.62 14.74 -5.06
N THR A 292 -12.23 13.62 -5.68
CA THR A 292 -13.11 12.47 -5.92
C THR A 292 -13.15 11.50 -4.75
N VAL A 293 -12.29 11.68 -3.73
CA VAL A 293 -12.26 10.83 -2.54
C VAL A 293 -13.29 11.33 -1.53
N ARG A 294 -14.49 10.71 -1.51
CA ARG A 294 -15.63 11.20 -0.72
C ARG A 294 -16.25 10.15 0.18
N THR A 295 -16.20 8.89 -0.22
CA THR A 295 -16.83 7.77 0.50
C THR A 295 -15.80 6.91 1.22
N ASN A 296 -16.25 6.06 2.14
CA ASN A 296 -15.40 5.06 2.79
C ASN A 296 -14.69 4.14 1.78
N SER A 297 -15.40 3.74 0.72
CA SER A 297 -14.81 2.95 -0.37
C SER A 297 -13.69 3.72 -1.08
N ASP A 298 -13.88 5.02 -1.32
CA ASP A 298 -12.85 5.85 -1.95
C ASP A 298 -11.61 5.97 -1.06
N ILE A 299 -11.80 6.26 0.22
CA ILE A 299 -10.71 6.39 1.20
C ILE A 299 -9.91 5.08 1.30
N ALA A 300 -10.60 3.94 1.26
CA ALA A 300 -9.97 2.63 1.34
C ALA A 300 -9.28 2.21 0.04
N CYS A 301 -9.86 2.52 -1.13
CA CYS A 301 -9.44 1.93 -2.40
C CYS A 301 -8.70 2.88 -3.35
N LYS A 302 -8.93 4.20 -3.28
CA LYS A 302 -8.30 5.13 -4.21
C LYS A 302 -6.82 5.34 -3.86
N GLU A 303 -5.97 5.43 -4.88
CA GLU A 303 -4.56 5.79 -4.70
C GLU A 303 -4.04 6.69 -5.83
N VAL A 304 -3.00 7.48 -5.54
CA VAL A 304 -2.24 8.20 -6.58
C VAL A 304 -0.78 7.80 -6.54
N TRP A 305 -0.21 7.45 -7.68
CA TRP A 305 1.21 7.10 -7.81
C TRP A 305 1.91 8.19 -8.61
N VAL A 306 2.83 8.91 -7.97
CA VAL A 306 3.51 10.05 -8.58
C VAL A 306 4.94 9.70 -8.94
N ASN A 307 5.25 9.76 -10.23
CA ASN A 307 6.59 9.54 -10.75
C ASN A 307 7.45 10.79 -10.56
N THR A 308 8.37 10.73 -9.60
CA THR A 308 9.38 11.76 -9.40
C THR A 308 10.68 11.32 -10.07
N SER A 309 11.79 11.16 -9.33
CA SER A 309 13.07 10.64 -9.83
C SER A 309 14.08 10.52 -8.70
N GLU A 310 15.12 9.68 -8.87
CA GLU A 310 16.33 9.74 -8.03
C GLU A 310 17.01 11.11 -8.03
N ALA A 311 16.69 11.95 -9.04
CA ALA A 311 17.09 13.35 -9.12
C ALA A 311 16.78 14.17 -7.85
N GLU A 312 15.83 13.71 -7.04
CA GLU A 312 15.51 14.32 -5.75
C GLU A 312 16.71 14.40 -4.79
N VAL A 313 17.65 13.45 -4.87
CA VAL A 313 18.82 13.35 -3.98
C VAL A 313 20.13 13.13 -4.72
N SER A 314 20.11 13.00 -6.04
CA SER A 314 21.30 12.75 -6.86
C SER A 314 21.27 13.59 -8.14
N PRO A 315 22.43 13.89 -8.75
CA PRO A 315 22.47 14.53 -10.06
C PRO A 315 21.91 13.60 -11.15
N ALA A 316 21.10 14.16 -12.04
CA ALA A 316 20.63 13.51 -13.26
C ALA A 316 21.28 14.11 -14.52
N PHE A 317 22.18 15.09 -14.35
CA PHE A 317 22.85 15.83 -15.43
C PHE A 317 21.86 16.52 -16.38
N SER A 318 20.69 16.91 -15.84
CA SER A 318 19.69 17.71 -16.53
C SER A 318 19.08 18.70 -15.55
N PRO A 319 19.65 19.92 -15.43
CA PRO A 319 19.33 20.84 -14.34
C PRO A 319 17.84 21.16 -14.21
N LEU A 320 17.13 21.48 -15.30
CA LEU A 320 15.70 21.80 -15.24
C LEU A 320 14.83 20.57 -14.91
N TYR A 321 15.21 19.39 -15.41
CA TYR A 321 14.54 18.15 -15.01
C TYR A 321 14.70 17.88 -13.52
N GLU A 322 15.91 18.06 -12.98
CA GLU A 322 16.17 17.87 -11.56
C GLU A 322 15.40 18.86 -10.68
N LEU A 323 15.40 20.15 -11.03
CA LEU A 323 14.67 21.18 -10.31
C LEU A 323 13.17 20.87 -10.26
N THR A 324 12.58 20.51 -11.41
CA THR A 324 11.15 20.20 -11.48
C THR A 324 10.79 18.93 -10.70
N LYS A 325 11.59 17.86 -10.79
CA LYS A 325 11.37 16.63 -10.03
C LYS A 325 11.58 16.81 -8.52
N ARG A 326 12.54 17.64 -8.09
CA ARG A 326 12.71 18.02 -6.68
C ARG A 326 11.49 18.77 -6.16
N THR A 327 11.03 19.79 -6.88
CA THR A 327 9.83 20.55 -6.51
C THR A 327 8.59 19.66 -6.42
N LEU A 328 8.34 18.81 -7.43
CA LEU A 328 7.21 17.87 -7.38
C LEU A 328 7.33 16.91 -6.19
N GLY A 329 8.54 16.39 -5.94
CA GLY A 329 8.81 15.51 -4.80
C GLY A 329 8.43 16.15 -3.48
N ASP A 330 8.84 17.38 -3.23
CA ASP A 330 8.56 18.08 -1.99
C ASP A 330 7.07 18.44 -1.85
N LEU A 331 6.40 18.87 -2.93
CA LEU A 331 4.95 19.09 -2.95
C LEU A 331 4.17 17.82 -2.60
N VAL A 332 4.56 16.68 -3.15
CA VAL A 332 3.95 15.38 -2.83
C VAL A 332 4.21 14.99 -1.36
N THR A 333 5.40 15.24 -0.83
CA THR A 333 5.72 14.97 0.58
C THR A 333 4.89 15.82 1.52
N LEU A 334 4.67 17.09 1.19
CA LEU A 334 3.77 17.97 1.93
C LEU A 334 2.33 17.46 1.86
N ARG A 335 1.84 17.12 0.66
CA ARG A 335 0.44 16.70 0.49
C ARG A 335 0.11 15.37 1.15
N LYS A 336 1.10 14.48 1.31
CA LYS A 336 0.94 13.20 2.04
C LYS A 336 0.56 13.36 3.51
N LEU A 337 0.72 14.55 4.10
CA LEU A 337 0.40 14.78 5.51
C LEU A 337 -1.11 14.74 5.80
N ASP A 338 -1.93 15.11 4.83
CA ASP A 338 -3.37 15.29 4.98
C ASP A 338 -4.17 14.76 3.77
N ALA A 339 -3.56 13.91 2.94
CA ALA A 339 -4.22 13.31 1.80
C ALA A 339 -5.35 12.34 2.24
N PRO A 340 -6.54 12.40 1.62
CA PRO A 340 -7.68 11.54 1.96
C PRO A 340 -7.52 10.09 1.47
N CYS A 341 -6.51 9.80 0.66
CA CYS A 341 -6.21 8.47 0.13
C CYS A 341 -4.69 8.23 0.10
N VAL A 342 -4.26 7.00 -0.21
CA VAL A 342 -2.81 6.69 -0.25
C VAL A 342 -2.16 7.40 -1.45
N ILE A 343 -1.07 8.13 -1.20
CA ILE A 343 -0.18 8.65 -2.24
C ILE A 343 1.15 7.89 -2.20
N ARG A 344 1.48 7.23 -3.31
CA ARG A 344 2.77 6.57 -3.52
C ARG A 344 3.70 7.46 -4.33
N LYS A 345 4.96 7.51 -3.92
CA LYS A 345 6.01 8.21 -4.67
C LYS A 345 6.89 7.20 -5.39
N LEU A 346 7.11 7.37 -6.69
CA LEU A 346 7.96 6.51 -7.51
C LEU A 346 9.29 7.22 -7.77
N ILE A 347 10.35 6.79 -7.07
CA ILE A 347 11.72 7.26 -7.27
C ILE A 347 12.40 6.35 -8.27
N LEU A 348 12.52 6.83 -9.50
CA LEU A 348 13.07 6.03 -10.60
C LEU A 348 14.47 6.49 -10.98
N GLY A 349 15.35 5.50 -11.17
CA GLY A 349 16.68 5.67 -11.73
C GLY A 349 16.69 5.68 -13.26
N PRO A 350 17.88 5.62 -13.89
CA PRO A 350 18.02 5.84 -15.33
C PRO A 350 17.51 4.63 -16.12
N PHE A 351 16.29 4.71 -16.63
CA PHE A 351 15.72 3.73 -17.56
C PHE A 351 15.67 4.27 -18.99
N LYS A 352 15.80 3.36 -19.95
CA LYS A 352 15.82 3.68 -21.37
C LYS A 352 14.46 4.21 -21.83
N SER A 353 14.46 5.44 -22.35
CA SER A 353 13.27 6.12 -22.85
C SER A 353 13.67 7.21 -23.85
N ASN A 354 12.68 7.84 -24.50
CA ASN A 354 12.95 9.02 -25.33
C ASN A 354 13.49 10.20 -24.51
N LEU A 355 13.15 10.28 -23.21
CA LEU A 355 13.66 11.31 -22.30
C LEU A 355 15.07 11.00 -21.78
N ASN A 356 15.50 9.74 -21.87
CA ASN A 356 16.81 9.26 -21.44
C ASN A 356 17.28 8.10 -22.35
N PRO A 357 17.79 8.40 -23.55
CA PRO A 357 18.23 7.37 -24.50
C PRO A 357 19.38 6.48 -23.98
N ILE A 358 20.20 7.03 -23.08
CA ILE A 358 21.35 6.36 -22.44
C ILE A 358 20.99 5.59 -21.16
N GLY A 359 19.69 5.52 -20.82
CA GLY A 359 19.23 4.79 -19.65
C GLY A 359 19.60 3.31 -19.69
N ILE A 360 19.99 2.77 -18.53
CA ILE A 360 20.56 1.43 -18.39
C ILE A 360 19.48 0.39 -18.07
N MET A 361 18.44 0.81 -17.34
CA MET A 361 17.32 -0.07 -16.98
C MET A 361 16.30 -0.16 -18.11
N SER A 362 15.60 -1.30 -18.25
CA SER A 362 14.48 -1.38 -19.18
C SER A 362 13.20 -0.85 -18.52
N ALA A 363 12.39 -0.12 -19.29
CA ALA A 363 11.07 0.36 -18.84
C ALA A 363 10.16 -0.78 -18.36
N ASP A 364 10.25 -1.94 -19.02
CA ASP A 364 9.52 -3.15 -18.64
C ASP A 364 9.87 -3.66 -17.24
N ARG A 365 11.18 -3.82 -16.94
CA ARG A 365 11.63 -4.26 -15.62
C ARG A 365 11.27 -3.25 -14.54
N VAL A 366 11.38 -1.96 -14.86
CA VAL A 366 11.01 -0.87 -13.94
C VAL A 366 9.52 -0.93 -13.62
N ALA A 367 8.64 -0.99 -14.63
CA ALA A 367 7.19 -1.11 -14.43
C ALA A 367 6.80 -2.37 -13.63
N LYS A 368 7.39 -3.52 -13.96
CA LYS A 368 7.18 -4.77 -13.22
C LYS A 368 7.54 -4.63 -11.73
N GLN A 369 8.68 -3.99 -11.44
CA GLN A 369 9.12 -3.77 -10.06
C GLN A 369 8.23 -2.76 -9.33
N ILE A 370 7.76 -1.70 -10.01
CA ILE A 370 6.79 -0.74 -9.44
C ILE A 370 5.52 -1.48 -9.03
N VAL A 371 4.93 -2.28 -9.92
CA VAL A 371 3.70 -3.05 -9.63
C VAL A 371 3.93 -4.03 -8.48
N LYS A 372 5.07 -4.74 -8.46
CA LYS A 372 5.42 -5.65 -7.37
C LYS A 372 5.51 -4.93 -6.01
N LEU A 373 6.19 -3.79 -5.95
CA LEU A 373 6.38 -3.03 -4.73
C LEU A 373 5.08 -2.35 -4.27
N ALA A 374 4.24 -1.89 -5.21
CA ALA A 374 2.92 -1.36 -4.89
C ALA A 374 2.01 -2.44 -4.27
N LYS A 375 2.01 -3.65 -4.83
CA LYS A 375 1.31 -4.83 -4.27
C LYS A 375 1.79 -5.22 -2.87
N ALA A 376 3.07 -4.96 -2.56
CA ALA A 376 3.66 -5.11 -1.23
C ALA A 376 3.46 -3.87 -0.32
N ASP A 377 2.57 -2.95 -0.71
CA ASP A 377 2.25 -1.69 -0.05
C ASP A 377 3.48 -0.83 0.31
N VAL A 378 4.49 -0.80 -0.57
CA VAL A 378 5.60 0.15 -0.46
C VAL A 378 5.10 1.54 -0.91
N ARG A 379 5.15 2.52 -0.01
CA ARG A 379 4.63 3.89 -0.28
C ARG A 379 5.66 4.82 -0.93
N THR A 380 6.94 4.53 -0.76
CA THR A 380 8.04 5.20 -1.48
C THR A 380 8.78 4.12 -2.27
N ILE A 381 8.39 3.96 -3.53
CA ILE A 381 8.86 2.91 -4.43
C ILE A 381 10.15 3.39 -5.08
N ILE A 382 11.27 2.80 -4.69
CA ILE A 382 12.59 3.11 -5.23
C ILE A 382 12.99 2.02 -6.22
N VAL A 383 13.20 2.38 -7.48
CA VAL A 383 13.64 1.46 -8.55
C VAL A 383 14.80 2.11 -9.29
N THR A 384 16.02 1.78 -8.86
CA THR A 384 17.26 2.31 -9.44
C THR A 384 18.39 1.28 -9.30
N ILE A 385 19.48 1.50 -10.05
CA ILE A 385 20.76 0.82 -9.90
C ILE A 385 21.67 1.51 -8.87
N ASN A 386 21.36 2.74 -8.45
CA ASN A 386 22.18 3.49 -7.50
C ASN A 386 21.87 3.07 -6.05
N PRO A 387 22.80 2.40 -5.34
CA PRO A 387 22.55 1.94 -3.98
C PRO A 387 22.36 3.10 -2.99
N LEU A 388 22.98 4.25 -3.24
CA LEU A 388 22.89 5.42 -2.35
C LEU A 388 21.47 5.97 -2.27
N THR A 389 20.69 5.86 -3.35
CA THR A 389 19.30 6.34 -3.39
C THR A 389 18.42 5.61 -2.37
N PHE A 390 18.69 4.33 -2.09
CA PHE A 390 17.93 3.56 -1.09
C PHE A 390 18.16 4.04 0.35
N VAL A 391 19.23 4.81 0.60
CA VAL A 391 19.54 5.41 1.91
C VAL A 391 19.16 6.90 1.93
N ALA A 392 19.53 7.64 0.89
CA ALA A 392 19.34 9.08 0.84
C ALA A 392 17.86 9.49 0.74
N ILE A 393 17.04 8.75 -0.03
CA ILE A 393 15.60 9.07 -0.15
C ILE A 393 14.87 8.91 1.19
N PRO A 394 14.98 7.79 1.93
CA PRO A 394 14.34 7.67 3.23
C PRO A 394 14.74 8.78 4.22
N ILE A 395 16.02 9.13 4.25
CA ILE A 395 16.52 10.24 5.10
C ILE A 395 15.89 11.56 4.67
N LYS A 396 15.91 11.89 3.37
CA LYS A 396 15.27 13.10 2.84
C LYS A 396 13.78 13.14 3.18
N GLU A 397 13.04 12.08 2.85
CA GLU A 397 11.60 11.97 3.13
C GLU A 397 11.30 12.18 4.60
N PHE A 398 12.07 11.57 5.49
CA PHE A 398 11.91 11.73 6.94
C PHE A 398 12.14 13.16 7.38
N LEU A 399 13.26 13.78 6.98
CA LEU A 399 13.59 15.15 7.38
C LEU A 399 12.58 16.17 6.84
N VAL A 400 12.25 16.08 5.56
CA VAL A 400 11.30 17.00 4.89
C VAL A 400 9.89 16.82 5.43
N SER A 401 9.42 15.58 5.60
CA SER A 401 8.10 15.32 6.19
C SER A 401 8.02 15.79 7.64
N THR A 402 9.08 15.59 8.43
CA THR A 402 9.15 16.08 9.82
C THR A 402 9.11 17.60 9.87
N TYR A 403 9.90 18.28 9.03
CA TYR A 403 9.87 19.73 8.91
C TYR A 403 8.46 20.22 8.56
N PHE A 404 7.83 19.69 7.50
CA PHE A 404 6.48 20.09 7.14
C PHE A 404 5.49 19.85 8.27
N LYS A 405 5.48 18.67 8.91
CA LYS A 405 4.60 18.41 10.05
C LYS A 405 4.75 19.44 11.16
N LEU A 406 5.97 19.83 11.51
CA LEU A 406 6.23 20.78 12.59
C LEU A 406 5.78 22.21 12.27
N PHE A 407 5.74 22.59 10.99
CA PHE A 407 5.47 23.96 10.55
C PHE A 407 4.15 24.13 9.78
N THR A 408 3.39 23.05 9.56
CA THR A 408 2.07 23.09 8.92
C THR A 408 0.95 22.44 9.75
N SER A 409 1.28 21.77 10.87
CA SER A 409 0.24 21.39 11.84
C SER A 409 -0.34 22.65 12.51
N LYS A 410 -1.67 22.77 12.48
CA LYS A 410 -2.40 23.71 13.32
C LYS A 410 -2.89 23.02 14.57
#